data_AF-A0A930RHT8-F1
#
_entry.id   AF-A0A930RHT8-F1
#
_cell.length_a   1.000
_cell.length_b   1.000
_cell.length_c   1.000
_cell.angle_alpha   90.00
_cell.angle_beta   90.00
_cell.angle_gamma   90.00
#
_symmetry.space_group_name_H-M   'P 1'
#
loop_
_entity.id
_entity.type
_entity.pdbx_description
1 polymer ?
#
loop_
_entity_poly.entity_id
_entity_poly.type
_entity_poly.pdbx_seq_one_letter_code
_entity_poly.pdbx_strand_id
1 'polypeptide(L)'
;MSGFNQIVLGPTAIPSLIVTIVLLLLIGILPTVYWMKSHKGQVKISYFIAGALGFIVSARILESVFHYFFLLADNPISQFLNGNTVAFVLYGMLMAGIFEECGRYIVLKYIMKKHRTRENAVLYGIGHGAIEVLTVVLPSILLYLVIATSIQNGSVDSTLTALHVTEKNAAFAMQSFQAAAQFNVETAVMTVLERISSMGIHIGCTIIVYYSVIAENKKYLCGAVLLHMMADCFAALYQRNVVGAGIAETGILVMAIVIVWIATKIYKNKLA
;
A
#
# COMPACT_ATOMS: atom_id res chain seq x y z
N MET A 1 -3.53 30.73 -8.38
CA MET A 1 -2.23 30.24 -7.84
C MET A 1 -1.91 30.75 -6.42
N SER A 2 -2.91 30.98 -5.55
CA SER A 2 -2.69 31.58 -4.22
C SER A 2 -2.05 30.60 -3.21
N GLY A 3 -1.26 31.12 -2.27
CA GLY A 3 -0.72 30.36 -1.11
C GLY A 3 0.62 29.66 -1.32
N PHE A 4 1.10 29.52 -2.55
CA PHE A 4 2.37 28.80 -2.82
C PHE A 4 3.59 29.56 -2.29
N ASN A 5 3.53 30.89 -2.32
CA ASN A 5 4.54 31.78 -1.75
C ASN A 5 4.71 31.64 -0.22
N GLN A 6 3.80 30.96 0.47
CA GLN A 6 3.88 30.68 1.91
C GLN A 6 4.56 29.33 2.20
N ILE A 7 4.93 28.55 1.19
CA ILE A 7 5.59 27.26 1.37
C ILE A 7 7.03 27.48 1.83
N VAL A 8 7.33 26.99 3.03
CA VAL A 8 8.67 27.02 3.63
C VAL A 8 9.06 25.59 3.98
N LEU A 9 10.22 25.14 3.49
CA LEU A 9 10.73 23.81 3.76
C LEU A 9 11.12 23.66 5.23
N GLY A 10 10.64 22.60 5.88
CA GLY A 10 11.14 22.19 7.17
C GLY A 10 12.63 21.81 7.11
N PRO A 11 13.41 22.05 8.17
CA PRO A 11 14.86 21.85 8.17
C PRO A 11 15.27 20.39 7.95
N THR A 12 14.39 19.43 8.26
CA THR A 12 14.64 18.00 8.08
C THR A 12 13.96 17.40 6.85
N ALA A 13 13.25 18.19 6.04
CA ALA A 13 12.39 17.64 4.98
C ALA A 13 13.15 16.78 3.96
N ILE A 14 14.18 17.35 3.34
CA ILE A 14 15.02 16.64 2.36
C ILE A 14 15.71 15.40 2.95
N PRO A 15 16.44 15.48 4.09
CA PRO A 15 17.08 14.28 4.63
C PRO A 15 16.07 13.21 5.06
N SER A 16 14.91 13.58 5.63
CA SER A 16 13.84 12.64 5.97
C SER A 16 13.27 11.94 4.73
N LEU A 17 13.06 12.66 3.63
CA LEU A 17 12.59 12.08 2.36
C LEU A 17 13.60 11.08 1.79
N ILE A 18 14.89 11.43 1.76
CA ILE A 18 15.97 10.56 1.26
C ILE A 18 16.03 9.27 2.08
N VAL A 19 16.05 9.39 3.42
CA VAL A 19 16.07 8.22 4.32
C VAL A 19 14.83 7.36 4.11
N THR A 20 13.65 7.97 3.97
CA THR A 20 12.39 7.25 3.73
C THR A 20 12.48 6.43 2.44
N ILE A 21 12.97 7.01 1.32
CA ILE A 21 13.13 6.28 0.05
C ILE A 21 14.01 5.04 0.23
N VAL A 22 15.15 5.18 0.91
CA VAL A 22 16.06 4.05 1.17
C VAL A 22 15.36 2.96 1.99
N LEU A 23 14.66 3.35 3.06
CA LEU A 23 13.94 2.41 3.92
C LEU A 23 12.80 1.70 3.18
N LEU A 24 12.04 2.41 2.33
CA LEU A 24 10.98 1.82 1.51
C LEU A 24 11.53 0.77 0.54
N LEU A 25 12.68 1.03 -0.10
CA LEU A 25 13.34 0.04 -0.96
C LEU A 25 13.81 -1.19 -0.15
N LEU A 26 14.36 -0.97 1.04
CA LEU A 26 14.82 -2.05 1.92
C LEU A 26 13.68 -2.94 2.42
N ILE A 27 12.48 -2.39 2.66
CA ILE A 27 11.29 -3.18 3.04
C ILE A 27 10.97 -4.25 1.99
N GLY A 28 11.14 -3.97 0.70
CA GLY A 28 10.95 -4.98 -0.36
C GLY A 28 12.16 -5.90 -0.53
N ILE A 29 13.37 -5.34 -0.50
CA ILE A 29 14.62 -6.08 -0.82
C ILE A 29 14.99 -7.07 0.30
N LEU A 30 14.97 -6.64 1.57
CA LEU A 30 15.48 -7.45 2.68
C LEU A 30 14.68 -8.75 2.88
N PRO A 31 13.33 -8.74 2.96
CA PRO A 31 12.55 -9.97 3.10
C PRO A 31 12.74 -10.90 1.90
N THR A 32 12.84 -10.34 0.69
CA THR A 32 13.06 -11.11 -0.54
C THR A 32 14.39 -11.86 -0.49
N VAL A 33 15.49 -11.13 -0.23
CA VAL A 33 16.83 -11.72 -0.17
C VAL A 33 16.93 -12.72 0.97
N TYR A 34 16.39 -12.40 2.14
CA TYR A 34 16.37 -13.30 3.30
C TYR A 34 15.62 -14.59 2.97
N TRP A 35 14.39 -14.49 2.46
CA TRP A 35 13.54 -15.66 2.21
C TRP A 35 14.12 -16.57 1.13
N MET A 36 14.64 -15.99 0.05
CA MET A 36 15.27 -16.75 -1.04
C MET A 36 16.56 -17.44 -0.61
N LYS A 37 17.36 -16.84 0.28
CA LYS A 37 18.55 -17.48 0.85
C LYS A 37 18.19 -18.60 1.80
N SER A 38 17.23 -18.39 2.71
CA SER A 38 16.80 -19.39 3.69
C SER A 38 16.11 -20.61 3.05
N HIS A 39 15.50 -20.45 1.88
CA HIS A 39 14.80 -21.52 1.16
C HIS A 39 15.41 -21.80 -0.23
N LYS A 40 16.75 -21.72 -0.31
CA LYS A 40 17.49 -21.90 -1.56
C LYS A 40 17.12 -23.24 -2.21
N GLY A 41 16.72 -23.19 -3.48
CA GLY A 41 16.29 -24.37 -4.26
C GLY A 41 14.82 -24.77 -4.06
N GLN A 42 14.12 -24.24 -3.06
CA GLN A 42 12.70 -24.52 -2.79
C GLN A 42 11.78 -23.44 -3.37
N VAL A 43 12.29 -22.21 -3.50
CA VAL A 43 11.53 -21.07 -4.04
C VAL A 43 12.00 -20.66 -5.43
N LYS A 44 11.08 -20.13 -6.24
CA LYS A 44 11.36 -19.59 -7.58
C LYS A 44 10.97 -18.11 -7.65
N ILE A 45 11.87 -17.25 -8.12
CA ILE A 45 11.64 -15.80 -8.24
C ILE A 45 10.40 -15.47 -9.09
N SER A 46 10.00 -16.36 -10.01
CA SER A 46 8.75 -16.23 -10.76
C SER A 46 7.51 -16.06 -9.87
N TYR A 47 7.53 -16.56 -8.63
CA TYR A 47 6.41 -16.41 -7.69
C TYR A 47 6.41 -15.08 -6.95
N PHE A 48 7.57 -14.47 -6.72
CA PHE A 48 7.66 -13.06 -6.35
C PHE A 48 7.03 -12.19 -7.45
N ILE A 49 7.41 -12.45 -8.72
CA ILE A 49 6.86 -11.73 -9.87
C ILE A 49 5.35 -11.97 -10.00
N ALA A 50 4.87 -13.19 -9.75
CA ALA A 50 3.44 -13.48 -9.75
C ALA A 50 2.69 -12.70 -8.65
N GLY A 51 3.30 -12.52 -7.47
CA GLY A 51 2.81 -11.64 -6.42
C GLY A 51 2.67 -10.20 -6.89
N ALA A 52 3.75 -9.68 -7.47
CA ALA A 52 3.80 -8.31 -7.96
C ALA A 52 2.77 -8.05 -9.08
N LEU A 53 2.71 -8.93 -10.08
CA LEU A 53 1.75 -8.82 -11.17
C LEU A 53 0.31 -9.04 -10.69
N GLY A 54 0.10 -9.92 -9.70
CA GLY A 54 -1.18 -10.14 -9.07
C GLY A 54 -1.76 -8.83 -8.52
N PHE A 55 -0.99 -8.13 -7.68
CA PHE A 55 -1.38 -6.81 -7.15
C PHE A 55 -1.59 -5.76 -8.24
N ILE A 56 -0.69 -5.65 -9.21
CA ILE A 56 -0.81 -4.66 -10.30
C ILE A 56 -2.14 -4.86 -11.03
N VAL A 57 -2.45 -6.10 -11.41
CA VAL A 57 -3.68 -6.38 -12.17
C VAL A 57 -4.91 -6.19 -11.28
N SER A 58 -4.91 -6.71 -10.05
CA SER A 58 -6.10 -6.66 -9.19
C SER A 58 -6.37 -5.26 -8.64
N ALA A 59 -5.40 -4.62 -8.00
CA ALA A 59 -5.58 -3.33 -7.33
C ALA A 59 -5.31 -2.16 -8.28
N ARG A 60 -4.15 -2.15 -8.95
CA ARG A 60 -3.75 -0.97 -9.73
C ARG A 60 -4.54 -0.81 -11.03
N ILE A 61 -5.02 -1.90 -11.62
CA ILE A 61 -5.83 -1.87 -12.84
C ILE A 61 -7.31 -2.06 -12.53
N LEU A 62 -7.71 -3.25 -12.07
CA LEU A 62 -9.13 -3.59 -11.96
C LEU A 62 -9.86 -2.75 -10.90
N GLU A 63 -9.31 -2.62 -9.69
CA GLU A 63 -9.91 -1.79 -8.64
C GLU A 63 -9.93 -0.30 -9.02
N SER A 64 -8.85 0.21 -9.63
CA SER A 64 -8.79 1.59 -10.15
C SER A 64 -9.90 1.92 -11.16
N VAL A 65 -10.32 0.97 -11.99
CA VAL A 65 -11.47 1.18 -12.90
C VAL A 65 -12.74 1.44 -12.10
N PHE A 66 -12.95 0.74 -10.98
CA PHE A 66 -14.08 1.01 -10.09
C PHE A 66 -13.90 2.35 -9.38
N HIS A 67 -12.71 2.67 -8.84
CA HIS A 67 -12.48 4.00 -8.27
C HIS A 67 -12.74 5.13 -9.27
N TYR A 68 -12.45 4.93 -10.55
CA TYR A 68 -12.80 5.91 -11.58
C TYR A 68 -14.31 6.17 -11.62
N PHE A 69 -15.15 5.13 -11.75
CA PHE A 69 -16.60 5.32 -11.84
C PHE A 69 -17.25 5.74 -10.54
N PHE A 70 -16.77 5.23 -9.40
CA PHE A 70 -17.42 5.40 -8.10
C PHE A 70 -16.84 6.54 -7.26
N LEU A 71 -15.61 6.99 -7.50
CA LEU A 71 -14.99 8.08 -6.71
C LEU A 71 -14.54 9.29 -7.54
N LEU A 72 -14.18 9.11 -8.82
CA LEU A 72 -13.55 10.19 -9.61
C LEU A 72 -14.48 10.81 -10.65
N ALA A 73 -15.31 10.01 -11.32
CA ALA A 73 -16.26 10.49 -12.31
C ALA A 73 -17.37 11.30 -11.62
N ASP A 74 -17.75 12.44 -12.20
CA ASP A 74 -18.83 13.26 -11.65
C ASP A 74 -20.19 12.62 -11.96
N ASN A 75 -20.77 11.98 -10.94
CA ASN A 75 -22.08 11.33 -11.00
C ASN A 75 -22.69 11.22 -9.58
N PRO A 76 -23.99 10.92 -9.45
CA PRO A 76 -24.66 10.87 -8.14
C PRO A 76 -24.04 9.89 -7.13
N ILE A 77 -23.48 8.77 -7.60
CA ILE A 77 -22.85 7.77 -6.72
C ILE A 77 -21.53 8.33 -6.17
N SER A 78 -20.71 8.91 -7.03
CA SER A 78 -19.45 9.57 -6.62
C SER A 78 -19.69 10.73 -5.67
N GLN A 79 -20.71 11.55 -5.92
CA GLN A 79 -21.10 12.63 -5.02
C GLN A 79 -21.56 12.09 -3.65
N PHE A 80 -22.35 11.01 -3.63
CA PHE A 80 -22.76 10.35 -2.39
C PHE A 80 -21.57 9.76 -1.61
N LEU A 81 -20.71 8.99 -2.27
CA LEU A 81 -19.55 8.35 -1.64
C LEU A 81 -18.57 9.39 -1.10
N ASN A 82 -18.20 10.40 -1.89
CA ASN A 82 -17.27 11.45 -1.43
C ASN A 82 -17.90 12.39 -0.39
N GLY A 83 -19.22 12.61 -0.45
CA GLY A 83 -19.97 13.46 0.49
C GLY A 83 -20.29 12.79 1.84
N ASN A 84 -20.26 11.47 1.92
CA ASN A 84 -20.57 10.71 3.13
C ASN A 84 -19.36 9.88 3.59
N THR A 85 -18.77 10.26 4.72
CA THR A 85 -17.58 9.60 5.27
C THR A 85 -17.78 8.10 5.53
N VAL A 86 -18.94 7.68 6.05
CA VAL A 86 -19.21 6.26 6.31
C VAL A 86 -19.27 5.49 4.99
N ALA A 87 -19.95 6.05 3.99
CA ALA A 87 -20.06 5.42 2.68
C ALA A 87 -18.70 5.31 1.98
N PHE A 88 -17.88 6.37 2.04
CA PHE A 88 -16.51 6.35 1.52
C PHE A 88 -15.65 5.25 2.15
N VAL A 89 -15.65 5.17 3.47
CA VAL A 89 -14.84 4.19 4.23
C VAL A 89 -15.29 2.78 3.92
N LEU A 90 -16.61 2.51 3.95
CA LEU A 90 -17.17 1.19 3.64
C LEU A 90 -16.86 0.76 2.21
N TYR A 91 -16.97 1.69 1.24
CA TYR A 91 -16.60 1.42 -0.13
C TYR A 91 -15.11 1.10 -0.26
N GLY A 92 -14.23 1.97 0.26
CA GLY A 92 -12.78 1.82 0.14
C GLY A 92 -12.28 0.50 0.73
N MET A 93 -12.66 0.19 1.98
CA MET A 93 -12.21 -1.05 2.63
C MET A 93 -12.72 -2.30 1.89
N LEU A 94 -13.96 -2.27 1.40
CA LEU A 94 -14.57 -3.39 0.67
C LEU A 94 -13.86 -3.64 -0.66
N MET A 95 -13.54 -2.58 -1.40
CA MET A 95 -12.87 -2.65 -2.68
C MET A 95 -11.47 -3.25 -2.53
N ALA A 96 -10.67 -2.74 -1.60
CA ALA A 96 -9.34 -3.27 -1.33
C ALA A 96 -9.39 -4.76 -0.96
N GLY A 97 -10.21 -5.12 0.03
CA GLY A 97 -10.34 -6.51 0.48
C GLY A 97 -10.85 -7.46 -0.61
N ILE A 98 -11.82 -7.06 -1.43
CA ILE A 98 -12.34 -7.91 -2.51
C ILE A 98 -11.30 -8.08 -3.61
N PHE A 99 -10.78 -6.99 -4.17
CA PHE A 99 -9.94 -7.06 -5.36
C PHE A 99 -8.61 -7.73 -5.04
N GLU A 100 -7.97 -7.36 -3.95
CA GLU A 100 -6.67 -7.92 -3.59
C GLU A 100 -6.75 -9.40 -3.21
N GLU A 101 -7.68 -9.78 -2.34
CA GLU A 101 -7.76 -11.19 -1.90
C GLU A 101 -8.33 -12.11 -2.99
N CYS A 102 -9.29 -11.64 -3.80
CA CYS A 102 -9.81 -12.45 -4.92
C CYS A 102 -8.78 -12.56 -6.05
N GLY A 103 -8.07 -11.47 -6.38
CA GLY A 103 -6.95 -11.51 -7.33
C GLY A 103 -5.88 -12.50 -6.85
N ARG A 104 -5.50 -12.41 -5.58
CA ARG A 104 -4.58 -13.34 -4.93
C ARG A 104 -5.04 -14.79 -4.99
N TYR A 105 -6.32 -15.05 -4.71
CA TYR A 105 -6.91 -16.38 -4.82
C TYR A 105 -6.78 -16.95 -6.24
N ILE A 106 -7.07 -16.14 -7.27
CA ILE A 106 -6.95 -16.55 -8.67
C ILE A 106 -5.51 -16.93 -9.01
N VAL A 107 -4.53 -16.09 -8.63
CA VAL A 107 -3.12 -16.37 -8.93
C VAL A 107 -2.65 -17.64 -8.21
N LEU A 108 -2.95 -17.77 -6.92
CA LEU A 108 -2.58 -18.97 -6.14
C LEU A 108 -3.24 -20.24 -6.69
N LYS A 109 -4.52 -20.16 -7.07
CA LYS A 109 -5.32 -21.32 -7.52
C LYS A 109 -5.06 -21.74 -8.97
N TYR A 110 -4.77 -20.82 -9.87
CA TYR A 110 -4.68 -21.15 -11.30
C TYR A 110 -3.26 -20.99 -11.85
N ILE A 111 -2.54 -19.94 -11.47
CA ILE A 111 -1.19 -19.66 -12.00
C ILE A 111 -0.13 -20.46 -11.22
N MET A 112 -0.23 -20.52 -9.89
CA MET A 112 0.75 -21.23 -9.06
C MET A 112 0.53 -22.74 -8.99
N LYS A 113 -0.43 -23.31 -9.74
CA LYS A 113 -0.85 -24.72 -9.64
C LYS A 113 0.29 -25.74 -9.69
N LYS A 114 1.35 -25.50 -10.48
CA LYS A 114 2.47 -26.44 -10.64
C LYS A 114 3.48 -26.44 -9.48
N HIS A 115 3.69 -25.33 -8.78
CA HIS A 115 4.59 -25.26 -7.62
C HIS A 115 3.92 -24.49 -6.47
N ARG A 116 2.71 -24.93 -6.11
CA ARG A 116 1.93 -24.39 -5.00
C ARG A 116 2.49 -24.88 -3.66
N THR A 117 3.73 -24.50 -3.35
CA THR A 117 4.34 -24.76 -2.03
C THR A 117 4.11 -23.57 -1.11
N ARG A 118 4.12 -23.82 0.20
CA ARG A 118 3.94 -22.76 1.20
C ARG A 118 5.09 -21.73 1.15
N GLU A 119 6.30 -22.16 0.80
CA GLU A 119 7.46 -21.28 0.67
C GLU A 119 7.32 -20.34 -0.54
N ASN A 120 6.78 -20.85 -1.65
CA ASN A 120 6.46 -20.01 -2.81
C ASN A 120 5.27 -19.09 -2.54
N ALA A 121 4.32 -19.49 -1.69
CA ALA A 121 3.24 -18.61 -1.24
C ALA A 121 3.78 -17.45 -0.38
N VAL A 122 4.71 -17.68 0.55
CA VAL A 122 5.37 -16.57 1.26
C VAL A 122 6.10 -15.64 0.28
N LEU A 123 6.85 -16.20 -0.67
CA LEU A 123 7.56 -15.39 -1.68
C LEU A 123 6.59 -14.57 -2.57
N TYR A 124 5.42 -15.14 -2.89
CA TYR A 124 4.33 -14.41 -3.54
C TYR A 124 3.88 -13.21 -2.68
N GLY A 125 3.61 -13.43 -1.39
CA GLY A 125 3.18 -12.36 -0.49
C GLY A 125 4.22 -11.24 -0.34
N ILE A 126 5.50 -11.60 -0.31
CA ILE A 126 6.61 -10.62 -0.33
C ILE A 126 6.59 -9.82 -1.64
N GLY A 127 6.39 -10.48 -2.78
CA GLY A 127 6.30 -9.80 -4.09
C GLY A 127 5.11 -8.85 -4.19
N HIS A 128 3.97 -9.25 -3.65
CA HIS A 128 2.76 -8.43 -3.56
C HIS A 128 3.02 -7.17 -2.71
N GLY A 129 3.50 -7.33 -1.47
CA GLY A 129 3.79 -6.18 -0.59
C GLY A 129 4.91 -5.28 -1.15
N ALA A 130 5.93 -5.86 -1.78
CA ALA A 130 7.04 -5.08 -2.35
C ALA A 130 6.57 -4.19 -3.50
N ILE A 131 5.75 -4.70 -4.43
CA ILE A 131 5.27 -3.88 -5.54
C ILE A 131 4.31 -2.79 -5.09
N GLU A 132 3.54 -3.03 -4.03
CA GLU A 132 2.65 -2.02 -3.46
C GLU A 132 3.46 -0.83 -2.94
N VAL A 133 4.52 -1.09 -2.16
CA VAL A 133 5.42 -0.02 -1.71
C VAL A 133 5.94 0.82 -2.88
N LEU A 134 6.36 0.15 -3.96
CA LEU A 134 6.92 0.80 -5.15
C LEU A 134 5.89 1.58 -5.98
N THR A 135 4.62 1.17 -5.99
CA THR A 135 3.58 1.74 -6.87
C THR A 135 2.59 2.64 -6.16
N VAL A 136 2.47 2.53 -4.84
CA VAL A 136 1.53 3.31 -4.02
C VAL A 136 2.22 4.46 -3.30
N VAL A 137 3.30 4.19 -2.53
CA VAL A 137 3.91 5.20 -1.67
C VAL A 137 5.17 5.84 -2.27
N LEU A 138 6.06 5.03 -2.83
CA LEU A 138 7.33 5.52 -3.36
C LEU A 138 7.18 6.68 -4.38
N PRO A 139 6.21 6.67 -5.32
CA PRO A 139 6.05 7.76 -6.28
C PRO A 139 5.76 9.11 -5.62
N SER A 140 4.93 9.11 -4.57
CA SER A 140 4.61 10.33 -3.81
C SER A 140 5.84 10.86 -3.07
N ILE A 141 6.61 9.99 -2.40
CA ILE A 141 7.82 10.39 -1.68
C ILE A 141 8.90 10.91 -2.65
N LEU A 142 9.04 10.30 -3.84
CA LEU A 142 9.92 10.80 -4.88
C LEU A 142 9.49 12.18 -5.39
N LEU A 143 8.20 12.37 -5.64
CA LEU A 143 7.65 13.67 -6.03
C LEU A 143 7.92 14.74 -4.95
N TYR A 144 7.74 14.40 -3.68
CA TYR A 144 8.03 15.31 -2.57
C TYR A 144 9.52 15.67 -2.51
N LEU A 145 10.41 14.72 -2.76
CA LEU A 145 11.85 14.98 -2.83
C LEU A 145 12.19 15.92 -3.99
N VAL A 146 11.60 15.71 -5.17
CA VAL A 146 11.77 16.59 -6.33
C VAL A 146 11.30 18.02 -6.01
N ILE A 147 10.12 18.17 -5.41
CA ILE A 147 9.60 19.48 -4.97
C ILE A 147 10.54 20.13 -3.96
N ALA A 148 10.90 19.42 -2.88
CA ALA A 148 11.72 19.98 -1.81
C ALA A 148 13.11 20.40 -2.31
N THR A 149 13.77 19.56 -3.11
CA THR A 149 15.09 19.90 -3.68
C THR A 149 15.02 21.05 -4.69
N SER A 150 13.95 21.15 -5.48
CA SER A 150 13.75 22.26 -6.42
C SER A 150 13.54 23.59 -5.70
N ILE A 151 12.75 23.60 -4.62
CA ILE A 151 12.55 24.80 -3.79
C ILE A 151 13.86 25.18 -3.09
N GLN A 152 14.61 24.21 -2.55
CA GLN A 152 15.89 24.47 -1.87
C GLN A 152 16.95 25.09 -2.79
N ASN A 153 16.97 24.70 -4.07
CA ASN A 153 17.95 25.13 -5.05
C ASN A 153 17.47 26.32 -5.92
N GLY A 154 16.23 26.78 -5.72
CA GLY A 154 15.59 27.78 -6.57
C GLY A 154 14.52 28.57 -5.82
N SER A 155 13.39 28.82 -6.48
CA SER A 155 12.20 29.42 -5.86
C SER A 155 10.97 28.53 -6.01
N VAL A 156 9.93 28.85 -5.27
CA VAL A 156 8.63 28.19 -5.44
C VAL A 156 8.10 28.44 -6.86
N ASP A 157 8.21 29.66 -7.38
CA ASP A 157 7.73 30.01 -8.72
C ASP A 157 8.46 29.25 -9.84
N SER A 158 9.79 29.07 -9.72
CA SER A 158 10.55 28.27 -10.69
C SER A 158 10.14 26.80 -10.63
N THR A 159 9.86 26.28 -9.44
CA THR A 159 9.40 24.90 -9.24
C THR A 159 8.00 24.68 -9.82
N LEU A 160 7.08 25.63 -9.60
CA LEU A 160 5.73 25.60 -10.20
C LEU A 160 5.80 25.56 -11.73
N THR A 161 6.70 26.37 -12.30
CA THR A 161 6.92 26.41 -13.75
C THR A 161 7.47 25.08 -14.25
N ALA A 162 8.50 24.53 -13.60
CA ALA A 162 9.12 23.26 -13.99
C ALA A 162 8.14 22.07 -13.91
N LEU A 163 7.23 22.08 -12.93
CA LEU A 163 6.21 21.05 -12.74
C LEU A 163 4.92 21.31 -13.52
N HIS A 164 4.88 22.34 -14.37
CA HIS A 164 3.70 22.71 -15.17
C HIS A 164 2.43 22.87 -14.31
N VAL A 165 2.58 23.50 -13.14
CA VAL A 165 1.43 23.81 -12.28
C VAL A 165 0.66 24.98 -12.89
N THR A 166 -0.61 24.74 -13.17
CA THR A 166 -1.57 25.69 -13.73
C THR A 166 -2.75 25.85 -12.77
N GLU A 167 -3.65 26.79 -13.04
CA GLU A 167 -4.84 26.94 -12.19
C GLU A 167 -5.70 25.68 -12.12
N LYS A 168 -5.70 24.85 -13.17
CA LYS A 168 -6.48 23.61 -13.23
C LYS A 168 -6.01 22.54 -12.24
N ASN A 169 -4.71 22.50 -11.92
CA ASN A 169 -4.13 21.49 -11.02
C ASN A 169 -3.54 22.10 -9.74
N ALA A 170 -3.67 23.42 -9.54
CA ALA A 170 -3.10 24.15 -8.42
C ALA A 170 -3.51 23.58 -7.05
N ALA A 171 -4.77 23.16 -6.88
CA ALA A 171 -5.25 22.60 -5.62
C ALA A 171 -4.54 21.28 -5.27
N PHE A 172 -4.39 20.38 -6.24
CA PHE A 172 -3.68 19.10 -6.07
C PHE A 172 -2.17 19.32 -5.88
N ALA A 173 -1.57 20.21 -6.67
CA ALA A 173 -0.17 20.58 -6.53
C ALA A 173 0.10 21.17 -5.13
N MET A 174 -0.79 22.03 -4.62
CA MET A 174 -0.64 22.62 -3.28
C MET A 174 -0.50 21.56 -2.20
N GLN A 175 -1.35 20.51 -2.23
CA GLN A 175 -1.25 19.41 -1.27
C GLN A 175 0.12 18.73 -1.32
N SER A 176 0.66 18.50 -2.53
CA SER A 176 1.99 17.90 -2.70
C SER A 176 3.12 18.82 -2.21
N PHE A 177 3.02 20.13 -2.45
CA PHE A 177 4.00 21.11 -1.97
C PHE A 177 3.97 21.23 -0.45
N GLN A 178 2.79 21.24 0.16
CA GLN A 178 2.63 21.24 1.62
C GLN A 178 3.19 19.95 2.23
N ALA A 179 2.85 18.78 1.66
CA ALA A 179 3.39 17.50 2.13
C ALA A 179 4.92 17.45 2.03
N ALA A 180 5.50 17.92 0.92
CA ALA A 180 6.94 17.99 0.74
C ALA A 180 7.63 18.91 1.75
N ALA A 181 7.03 20.08 2.00
CA ALA A 181 7.59 21.08 2.91
C ALA A 181 7.48 20.68 4.39
N GLN A 182 6.39 20.00 4.77
CA GLN A 182 6.14 19.57 6.15
C GLN A 182 6.66 18.16 6.46
N PHE A 183 7.17 17.44 5.46
CA PHE A 183 7.75 16.13 5.67
C PHE A 183 8.89 16.22 6.69
N ASN A 184 8.89 15.34 7.68
CA ASN A 184 9.83 15.39 8.80
C ASN A 184 10.13 13.97 9.30
N VAL A 185 10.93 13.88 10.37
CA VAL A 185 11.34 12.59 10.95
C VAL A 185 10.13 11.78 11.43
N GLU A 186 9.13 12.43 12.04
CA GLU A 186 7.92 11.76 12.51
C GLU A 186 7.13 11.15 11.34
N THR A 187 6.88 11.95 10.29
CA THR A 187 6.18 11.49 9.09
C THR A 187 6.94 10.35 8.41
N ALA A 188 8.27 10.43 8.36
CA ALA A 188 9.13 9.36 7.84
C ALA A 188 8.95 8.05 8.63
N VAL A 189 9.00 8.12 9.96
CA VAL A 189 8.83 6.95 10.83
C VAL A 189 7.45 6.34 10.63
N MET A 190 6.38 7.15 10.63
CA MET A 190 5.02 6.66 10.43
C MET A 190 4.85 5.99 9.06
N THR A 191 5.34 6.62 7.99
CA THR A 191 5.31 6.06 6.63
C THR A 191 6.02 4.71 6.54
N VAL A 192 7.18 4.57 7.18
CA VAL A 192 7.95 3.32 7.18
C VAL A 192 7.28 2.24 8.01
N LEU A 193 6.72 2.59 9.18
CA LEU A 193 5.99 1.66 10.06
C LEU A 193 4.73 1.12 9.40
N GLU A 194 3.97 1.97 8.72
CA GLU A 194 2.79 1.58 7.94
C GLU A 194 3.17 0.50 6.92
N ARG A 195 4.26 0.72 6.16
CA ARG A 195 4.69 -0.18 5.08
C ARG A 195 5.27 -1.50 5.59
N ILE A 196 5.93 -1.51 6.74
CA ILE A 196 6.32 -2.76 7.42
C ILE A 196 5.08 -3.55 7.84
N SER A 197 4.07 -2.87 8.38
CA SER A 197 2.81 -3.49 8.80
C SER A 197 2.03 -4.06 7.60
N SER A 198 1.89 -3.28 6.53
CA SER A 198 1.31 -3.70 5.25
C SER A 198 2.03 -4.91 4.65
N MET A 199 3.37 -4.94 4.66
CA MET A 199 4.14 -6.13 4.23
C MET A 199 3.75 -7.39 5.03
N GLY A 200 3.60 -7.25 6.36
CA GLY A 200 3.13 -8.33 7.22
C GLY A 200 1.71 -8.80 6.88
N ILE A 201 0.80 -7.84 6.63
CA ILE A 201 -0.58 -8.10 6.21
C ILE A 201 -0.59 -8.90 4.90
N HIS A 202 0.15 -8.47 3.88
CA HIS A 202 0.16 -9.15 2.58
C HIS A 202 0.72 -10.56 2.64
N ILE A 203 1.81 -10.77 3.38
CA ILE A 203 2.35 -12.11 3.59
C ILE A 203 1.33 -12.97 4.34
N GLY A 204 0.71 -12.44 5.40
CA GLY A 204 -0.25 -13.18 6.22
C GLY A 204 -1.54 -13.53 5.49
N CYS A 205 -2.17 -12.56 4.82
CA CYS A 205 -3.32 -12.78 3.95
C CYS A 205 -2.99 -13.77 2.84
N THR A 206 -1.79 -13.70 2.24
CA THR A 206 -1.36 -14.69 1.27
C THR A 206 -1.36 -16.11 1.82
N ILE A 207 -0.87 -16.33 3.04
CA ILE A 207 -0.91 -17.66 3.66
C ILE A 207 -2.33 -18.12 3.96
N ILE A 208 -3.22 -17.22 4.42
CA ILE A 208 -4.62 -17.55 4.68
C ILE A 208 -5.34 -17.93 3.38
N VAL A 209 -5.16 -17.15 2.30
CA VAL A 209 -5.75 -17.43 0.99
C VAL A 209 -5.14 -18.69 0.38
N TYR A 210 -3.83 -18.88 0.49
CA TYR A 210 -3.17 -20.11 0.07
C TYR A 210 -3.78 -21.33 0.74
N TYR A 211 -4.02 -21.25 2.06
CA TYR A 211 -4.68 -22.32 2.80
C TYR A 211 -6.12 -22.57 2.32
N SER A 212 -6.86 -21.50 2.00
CA SER A 212 -8.21 -21.63 1.41
C SER A 212 -8.23 -22.45 0.12
N VAL A 213 -7.15 -22.34 -0.68
CA VAL A 213 -7.01 -23.04 -1.95
C VAL A 213 -6.67 -24.51 -1.73
N ILE A 214 -5.71 -24.83 -0.86
CA ILE A 214 -5.28 -26.21 -0.66
C ILE A 214 -6.25 -27.04 0.18
N ALA A 215 -6.96 -26.40 1.12
CA ALA A 215 -7.97 -27.06 1.95
C ALA A 215 -9.36 -27.04 1.30
N GLU A 216 -9.47 -26.49 0.08
CA GLU A 216 -10.71 -26.30 -0.66
C GLU A 216 -11.84 -25.63 0.15
N ASN A 217 -11.47 -24.80 1.12
CA ASN A 217 -12.38 -24.20 2.08
C ASN A 217 -12.38 -22.67 1.93
N LYS A 218 -13.39 -22.16 1.21
CA LYS A 218 -13.56 -20.73 0.92
C LYS A 218 -13.78 -19.86 2.17
N LYS A 219 -14.08 -20.44 3.34
CA LYS A 219 -14.21 -19.66 4.59
C LYS A 219 -12.91 -18.90 4.91
N TYR A 220 -11.75 -19.46 4.57
CA TYR A 220 -10.47 -18.79 4.77
C TYR A 220 -10.27 -17.62 3.78
N LEU A 221 -10.78 -17.73 2.54
CA LEU A 221 -10.79 -16.60 1.61
C LEU A 221 -11.68 -15.46 2.14
N CYS A 222 -12.91 -15.77 2.56
CA CYS A 222 -13.80 -14.78 3.17
C CYS A 222 -13.18 -14.15 4.44
N GLY A 223 -12.47 -14.97 5.24
CA GLY A 223 -11.73 -14.49 6.40
C GLY A 223 -10.58 -13.54 6.03
N ALA A 224 -9.81 -13.86 4.98
CA ALA A 224 -8.76 -12.97 4.49
C ALA A 224 -9.34 -11.64 3.97
N VAL A 225 -10.44 -11.69 3.19
CA VAL A 225 -11.15 -10.49 2.73
C VAL A 225 -11.55 -9.62 3.91
N LEU A 226 -12.21 -10.19 4.92
CA LEU A 226 -12.64 -9.45 6.10
C LEU A 226 -11.46 -8.86 6.89
N LEU A 227 -10.39 -9.63 7.09
CA LEU A 227 -9.21 -9.16 7.81
C LEU A 227 -8.51 -8.02 7.08
N HIS A 228 -8.39 -8.10 5.75
CA HIS A 228 -7.83 -7.02 4.93
C HIS A 228 -8.73 -5.77 4.99
N MET A 229 -10.04 -5.93 4.79
CA MET A 229 -11.00 -4.82 4.96
C MET A 229 -10.82 -4.12 6.32
N MET A 230 -10.69 -4.89 7.40
CA MET A 230 -10.49 -4.33 8.75
C MET A 230 -9.18 -3.56 8.90
N ALA A 231 -8.09 -4.00 8.24
CA ALA A 231 -6.83 -3.27 8.22
C ALA A 231 -6.98 -1.93 7.46
N ASP A 232 -7.55 -1.98 6.26
CA ASP A 232 -7.71 -0.82 5.38
C ASP A 232 -8.74 0.20 5.88
N CYS A 233 -9.66 -0.23 6.76
CA CYS A 233 -10.58 0.66 7.45
C CYS A 233 -9.82 1.79 8.19
N PHE A 234 -8.69 1.49 8.84
CA PHE A 234 -7.89 2.50 9.55
C PHE A 234 -7.27 3.53 8.59
N ALA A 235 -6.75 3.07 7.45
CA ALA A 235 -6.24 3.96 6.41
C ALA A 235 -7.35 4.84 5.82
N ALA A 236 -8.52 4.27 5.55
CA ALA A 236 -9.67 5.02 5.02
C ALA A 236 -10.23 6.05 6.03
N LEU A 237 -10.26 5.72 7.33
CA LEU A 237 -10.65 6.65 8.39
C LEU A 237 -9.67 7.82 8.52
N TYR A 238 -8.36 7.55 8.37
CA TYR A 238 -7.33 8.59 8.36
C TYR A 238 -7.49 9.52 7.16
N GLN A 239 -7.70 8.97 5.95
CA GLN A 239 -7.93 9.75 4.73
C GLN A 239 -9.15 10.70 4.85
N ARG A 240 -10.13 10.35 5.67
CA ARG A 240 -11.33 11.15 5.94
C ARG A 240 -11.22 12.03 7.19
N ASN A 241 -10.03 12.16 7.77
CA ASN A 241 -9.74 12.93 8.99
C ASN A 241 -10.63 12.53 10.19
N VAL A 242 -11.11 11.29 10.24
CA VAL A 242 -11.92 10.77 11.35
C VAL A 242 -11.05 10.41 12.54
N VAL A 243 -9.85 9.91 12.25
CA VAL A 243 -8.83 9.55 13.23
C VAL A 243 -7.50 10.20 12.86
N GLY A 244 -6.66 10.49 13.85
CA GLY A 244 -5.30 10.95 13.62
C GLY A 244 -4.37 9.82 13.18
N ALA A 245 -3.21 10.17 12.60
CA ALA A 245 -2.21 9.22 12.10
C ALA A 245 -1.81 8.18 13.17
N GLY A 246 -1.63 8.59 14.43
CA GLY A 246 -1.28 7.67 15.51
C GLY A 246 -2.29 6.53 15.74
N ILE A 247 -3.60 6.83 15.67
CA ILE A 247 -4.66 5.82 15.81
C ILE A 247 -4.68 4.91 14.59
N ALA A 248 -4.55 5.48 13.40
CA ALA A 248 -4.55 4.72 12.16
C ALA A 248 -3.38 3.72 12.11
N GLU A 249 -2.15 4.18 12.37
CA GLU A 249 -0.96 3.32 12.39
C GLU A 249 -1.03 2.25 13.49
N THR A 250 -1.51 2.61 14.67
CA THR A 250 -1.70 1.63 15.76
C THR A 250 -2.70 0.55 15.36
N GLY A 251 -3.82 0.94 14.71
CA GLY A 251 -4.82 0.01 14.20
C GLY A 251 -4.26 -0.93 13.14
N ILE A 252 -3.55 -0.39 12.14
CA ILE A 252 -2.89 -1.17 11.08
C ILE A 252 -1.87 -2.13 11.67
N LEU A 253 -1.04 -1.69 12.62
CA LEU A 253 -0.05 -2.53 13.29
C LEU A 253 -0.72 -3.68 14.08
N VAL A 254 -1.78 -3.39 14.84
CA VAL A 254 -2.54 -4.42 15.56
C VAL A 254 -3.13 -5.45 14.59
N MET A 255 -3.70 -4.99 13.47
CA MET A 255 -4.23 -5.88 12.44
C MET A 255 -3.13 -6.72 11.79
N ALA A 256 -1.97 -6.14 11.50
CA ALA A 256 -0.81 -6.87 11.00
C ALA A 256 -0.39 -7.98 11.97
N ILE A 257 -0.31 -7.69 13.28
CA ILE A 257 0.01 -8.69 14.32
C ILE A 257 -1.02 -9.82 14.33
N VAL A 258 -2.31 -9.50 14.31
CA VAL A 258 -3.39 -10.51 14.29
C VAL A 258 -3.30 -11.38 13.05
N ILE A 259 -3.17 -10.78 11.87
CA ILE A 259 -3.10 -11.49 10.59
C ILE A 259 -1.86 -12.38 10.52
N VAL A 260 -0.69 -11.87 10.91
CA VAL A 260 0.57 -12.63 10.95
C VAL A 260 0.48 -13.77 11.98
N TRP A 261 -0.16 -13.56 13.13
CA TRP A 261 -0.38 -14.61 14.12
C TRP A 261 -1.25 -15.75 13.57
N ILE A 262 -2.38 -15.43 12.94
CA ILE A 262 -3.26 -16.41 12.28
C ILE A 262 -2.48 -17.17 11.20
N ALA A 263 -1.79 -16.44 10.32
CA ALA A 263 -1.00 -16.99 9.24
C ALA A 263 0.10 -17.93 9.75
N THR A 264 0.80 -17.55 10.82
CA THR A 264 1.86 -18.38 11.43
C THR A 264 1.29 -19.68 11.99
N LYS A 265 0.12 -19.64 12.63
CA LYS A 265 -0.56 -20.85 13.12
C LYS A 265 -0.96 -21.78 11.97
N ILE A 266 -1.48 -21.22 10.87
CA ILE A 266 -1.79 -21.98 9.66
C ILE A 266 -0.51 -22.59 9.08
N TYR A 267 0.55 -21.79 8.92
CA TYR A 267 1.81 -22.21 8.32
C TYR A 267 2.48 -23.35 9.08
N LYS A 268 2.52 -23.27 10.42
CA LYS A 268 3.19 -24.27 11.25
C LYS A 268 2.37 -25.54 11.46
N ASN A 269 1.05 -25.42 11.61
CA ASN A 269 0.22 -26.54 12.08
C ASN A 269 -0.60 -27.21 10.97
N LYS A 270 -0.82 -26.52 9.85
CA LYS A 270 -1.68 -27.00 8.77
C LYS A 270 -0.97 -27.13 7.42
N LEU A 271 0.23 -26.56 7.30
CA LEU A 271 1.07 -26.64 6.10
C LEU A 271 2.38 -27.39 6.34
N ALA A 272 2.64 -27.88 7.56
CA ALA A 272 3.78 -28.73 7.88
C ALA A 272 3.46 -30.19 7.59
#